data_AF-A0A6P8NN03-F1
#
_entry.id   AF-A0A6P8NN03-F1
#
_cell.length_a   1.000
_cell.length_b   1.000
_cell.length_c   1.000
_cell.angle_alpha   90.00
_cell.angle_beta   90.00
_cell.angle_gamma   90.00
#
_symmetry.space_group_name_H-M   'P 1'
#
loop_
_entity.id
_entity.type
_entity.pdbx_description
1 polymer ?
#
loop_
_entity_poly.entity_id
_entity_poly.type
_entity_poly.pdbx_seq_one_letter_code
_entity_poly.pdbx_strand_id
1 'polypeptide(L)'
;MASFTRVLEWVFLLFFAFHVPITVLFDLQIALPASFSPQAVKDLSKWYMNTFKDPFMIETPLWFLTFVYCEAFLHLPFFPVAVYAFYQGGCKWIRIPAIIYSTHVSTCVLPIIVELLFADFSSFKLGPLNLQERLALVALYAPYLLIPLLLLNTMLYNPHYQSEEKWDVMSLINCLISKIDIRGYFNFNLVEGRTTEEKHCKSLCCLRRTQRVALCGKCIWMTSYACI
;
A
#
# COMPACT_ATOMS: atom_id res chain seq x y z
N MET A 1 6.01 -17.62 16.83
CA MET A 1 6.28 -16.95 15.54
C MET A 1 5.02 -16.36 14.89
N ALA A 2 3.88 -17.07 14.83
CA ALA A 2 2.64 -16.55 14.25
C ALA A 2 2.12 -15.25 14.90
N SER A 3 2.22 -15.12 16.23
CA SER A 3 1.78 -13.91 16.96
C SER A 3 2.55 -12.65 16.55
N PHE A 4 3.88 -12.71 16.44
CA PHE A 4 4.71 -11.55 16.09
C PHE A 4 4.48 -11.06 14.65
N THR A 5 4.32 -11.99 13.70
CA THR A 5 3.97 -11.61 12.32
C THR A 5 2.62 -10.92 12.27
N ARG A 6 1.63 -11.40 13.06
CA ARG A 6 0.32 -10.76 13.12
C ARG A 6 0.38 -9.36 13.73
N VAL A 7 1.22 -9.13 14.74
CA VAL A 7 1.45 -7.79 15.29
C VAL A 7 2.01 -6.84 14.22
N LEU A 8 3.00 -7.28 13.44
CA LEU A 8 3.54 -6.48 12.34
C LEU A 8 2.48 -6.17 11.27
N GLU A 9 1.66 -7.16 10.89
CA GLU A 9 0.55 -6.94 9.96
C GLU A 9 -0.43 -5.88 10.48
N TRP A 10 -0.73 -5.86 11.78
CA TRP A 10 -1.55 -4.81 12.38
C TRP A 10 -0.89 -3.43 12.35
N VAL A 11 0.43 -3.35 12.59
CA VAL A 11 1.19 -2.10 12.46
C VAL A 11 1.11 -1.59 11.02
N PHE A 12 1.32 -2.45 10.02
CA PHE A 12 1.22 -2.07 8.61
C PHE A 12 -0.19 -1.68 8.22
N LEU A 13 -1.20 -2.42 8.69
CA LEU A 13 -2.60 -2.08 8.46
C LEU A 13 -2.92 -0.68 8.95
N LEU A 14 -2.57 -0.37 10.21
CA LEU A 14 -2.85 0.94 10.80
C LEU A 14 -2.11 2.03 10.04
N PHE A 15 -0.84 1.80 9.70
CA PHE A 15 -0.06 2.73 8.88
C PHE A 15 -0.76 3.05 7.56
N PHE A 16 -1.11 2.05 6.75
CA PHE A 16 -1.79 2.28 5.46
C PHE A 16 -3.19 2.88 5.65
N ALA A 17 -3.94 2.46 6.67
CA ALA A 17 -5.29 2.95 6.94
C ALA A 17 -5.30 4.44 7.32
N PHE A 18 -4.33 4.91 8.10
CA PHE A 18 -4.16 6.33 8.41
C PHE A 18 -3.56 7.11 7.24
N HIS A 19 -2.68 6.49 6.45
CA HIS A 19 -2.04 7.17 5.35
C HIS A 19 -3.02 7.53 4.23
N VAL A 20 -4.04 6.70 3.94
CA VAL A 20 -5.08 7.01 2.94
C VAL A 20 -5.74 8.38 3.14
N PRO A 21 -6.37 8.70 4.30
CA PRO A 21 -6.97 10.01 4.50
C PRO A 21 -5.94 11.13 4.56
N ILE A 22 -4.72 10.86 5.06
CA ILE A 22 -3.64 11.86 5.07
C ILE A 22 -3.28 12.24 3.63
N THR A 23 -2.98 11.27 2.77
CA THR A 23 -2.63 11.55 1.37
C THR A 23 -3.76 12.25 0.63
N VAL A 24 -5.01 11.77 0.79
CA VAL A 24 -6.16 12.35 0.08
C VAL A 24 -6.48 13.77 0.54
N LEU A 25 -6.43 14.02 1.85
CA LEU A 25 -6.83 15.31 2.41
C LEU A 25 -5.67 16.29 2.49
N PHE A 26 -4.42 15.83 2.62
CA PHE A 26 -3.25 16.67 2.87
C PHE A 26 -2.34 16.75 1.65
N ASP A 27 -1.77 15.62 1.21
CA ASP A 27 -0.72 15.62 0.19
C ASP A 27 -1.26 15.97 -1.21
N LEU A 28 -2.46 15.50 -1.55
CA LEU A 28 -3.11 15.86 -2.82
C LEU A 28 -3.40 17.37 -2.95
N GLN A 29 -3.44 18.14 -1.86
CA GLN A 29 -3.62 19.59 -1.96
C GLN A 29 -2.45 20.29 -2.67
N ILE A 30 -1.27 19.67 -2.66
CA ILE A 30 -0.07 20.20 -3.30
C ILE A 30 -0.16 20.02 -4.82
N ALA A 31 -0.79 18.92 -5.27
CA ALA A 31 -0.96 18.59 -6.68
C ALA A 31 -2.25 19.18 -7.29
N LEU A 32 -3.29 19.40 -6.49
CA LEU A 32 -4.60 19.86 -6.96
C LEU A 32 -4.79 21.37 -6.82
N PRO A 33 -5.56 22.02 -7.74
CA PRO A 33 -5.93 23.42 -7.58
C PRO A 33 -6.69 23.65 -6.28
N ALA A 34 -6.45 24.80 -5.63
CA ALA A 34 -7.07 25.15 -4.36
C ALA A 34 -8.61 25.15 -4.39
N SER A 35 -9.26 25.20 -5.55
CA SER A 35 -10.73 25.10 -5.67
C SER A 35 -11.30 23.75 -5.21
N PHE A 36 -10.51 22.67 -5.24
CA PHE A 36 -10.97 21.32 -4.91
C PHE A 36 -10.93 20.99 -3.40
N SER A 37 -10.14 21.74 -2.62
CA SER A 37 -9.97 21.44 -1.19
C SER A 37 -11.00 22.20 -0.31
N PRO A 38 -11.69 21.51 0.62
CA PRO A 38 -12.57 22.14 1.60
C PRO A 38 -11.85 23.18 2.45
N GLN A 39 -12.58 24.18 2.95
CA GLN A 39 -11.97 25.27 3.73
C GLN A 39 -11.28 24.77 5.01
N ALA A 40 -11.91 23.84 5.74
CA ALA A 40 -11.33 23.25 6.97
C ALA A 40 -9.96 22.59 6.71
N VAL A 41 -9.81 21.93 5.55
CA VAL A 41 -8.60 21.23 5.14
C VAL A 41 -7.48 22.23 4.78
N LYS A 42 -7.84 23.33 4.10
CA LYS A 42 -6.90 24.44 3.85
C LYS A 42 -6.44 25.12 5.13
N ASP A 43 -7.34 25.32 6.08
CA ASP A 43 -7.02 25.98 7.34
C ASP A 43 -6.10 25.08 8.19
N LEU A 44 -6.31 23.76 8.16
CA LEU A 44 -5.41 22.79 8.76
C LEU A 44 -4.01 22.84 8.12
N SER A 45 -3.91 22.88 6.78
CA SER A 45 -2.63 23.00 6.09
C SER A 45 -1.92 24.32 6.39
N LYS A 46 -2.66 25.43 6.47
CA LYS A 46 -2.10 26.73 6.91
C LYS A 46 -1.56 26.65 8.34
N TRP A 47 -2.32 26.06 9.27
CA TRP A 47 -1.87 25.86 10.64
C TRP A 47 -0.59 25.02 10.69
N TYR A 48 -0.53 23.92 9.92
CA TYR A 48 0.64 23.07 9.82
C TYR A 48 1.86 23.84 9.30
N MET A 49 1.72 24.55 8.16
CA MET A 49 2.80 25.34 7.58
C MET A 49 3.33 26.41 8.55
N ASN A 50 2.44 27.07 9.29
CA ASN A 50 2.86 28.08 10.26
C ASN A 50 3.54 27.49 11.51
N THR A 51 3.13 26.28 11.91
CA THR A 51 3.63 25.62 13.13
C THR A 51 4.95 24.93 12.89
N PHE A 52 5.06 24.15 11.82
CA PHE A 52 6.23 23.33 11.51
C PHE A 52 7.20 24.00 10.53
N LYS A 53 6.78 25.08 9.86
CA LYS A 53 7.57 25.82 8.86
C LYS A 53 8.11 24.89 7.77
N ASP A 54 7.28 23.94 7.35
CA ASP A 54 7.65 22.92 6.39
C ASP A 54 7.96 23.54 5.01
N PRO A 55 9.22 23.51 4.55
CA PRO A 55 9.63 24.19 3.33
C PRO A 55 8.97 23.57 2.08
N PHE A 56 8.62 22.28 2.14
CA PHE A 56 8.05 21.55 1.00
C PHE A 56 6.58 21.87 0.78
N MET A 57 5.86 22.24 1.84
CA MET A 57 4.47 22.67 1.75
C MET A 57 4.33 24.16 1.41
N ILE A 58 5.33 24.97 1.74
CA ILE A 58 5.27 26.43 1.59
C ILE A 58 5.72 26.88 0.20
N GLU A 59 6.89 26.43 -0.25
CA GLU A 59 7.45 26.83 -1.55
C GLU A 59 7.40 25.71 -2.60
N THR A 60 7.19 24.46 -2.17
CA THR A 60 7.01 23.26 -3.01
C THR A 60 7.97 23.19 -4.20
N PRO A 61 9.23 22.74 -3.98
CA PRO A 61 10.17 22.59 -5.08
C PRO A 61 9.71 21.52 -6.07
N LEU A 62 10.04 21.69 -7.36
CA LEU A 62 9.57 20.81 -8.43
C LEU A 62 9.94 19.33 -8.24
N TRP A 63 11.11 19.04 -7.69
CA TRP A 63 11.53 17.66 -7.40
C TRP A 63 10.69 17.01 -6.29
N PHE A 64 10.15 17.79 -5.36
CA PHE A 64 9.25 17.28 -4.33
C PHE A 64 7.86 17.04 -4.92
N LEU A 65 7.41 17.95 -5.79
CA LEU A 65 6.16 17.79 -6.52
C LEU A 65 6.12 16.49 -7.34
N THR A 66 7.25 16.05 -7.92
CA THR A 66 7.29 14.74 -8.60
C THR A 66 7.05 13.57 -7.64
N PHE A 67 7.54 13.64 -6.41
CA PHE A 67 7.25 12.63 -5.38
C PHE A 67 5.78 12.63 -4.98
N VAL A 68 5.16 13.79 -4.84
CA VAL A 68 3.71 13.90 -4.57
C VAL A 68 2.89 13.27 -5.71
N TYR A 69 3.28 13.49 -6.97
CA TYR A 69 2.61 12.82 -8.09
C TYR A 69 2.82 11.31 -8.07
N CYS A 70 4.04 10.83 -7.78
CA CYS A 70 4.29 9.40 -7.61
C CYS A 70 3.43 8.80 -6.48
N GLU A 71 3.28 9.49 -5.37
CA GLU A 71 2.42 9.06 -4.26
C GLU A 71 0.95 8.97 -4.71
N ALA A 72 0.45 10.01 -5.38
CA ALA A 72 -0.93 10.06 -5.87
C ALA A 72 -1.26 8.95 -6.88
N PHE A 73 -0.33 8.63 -7.80
CA PHE A 73 -0.59 7.69 -8.88
C PHE A 73 -0.15 6.25 -8.59
N LEU A 74 0.89 6.05 -7.78
CA LEU A 74 1.45 4.71 -7.51
C LEU A 74 1.09 4.21 -6.13
N HIS A 75 1.15 5.06 -5.11
CA HIS A 75 0.97 4.64 -3.72
C HIS A 75 -0.50 4.63 -3.31
N LEU A 76 -1.24 5.68 -3.66
CA LEU A 76 -2.65 5.80 -3.34
C LEU A 76 -3.52 4.61 -3.80
N PRO A 77 -3.39 4.08 -5.04
CA PRO A 77 -4.13 2.87 -5.42
C PRO A 77 -3.66 1.61 -4.70
N PHE A 78 -2.41 1.59 -4.22
CA PHE A 78 -1.87 0.46 -3.46
C PHE A 78 -2.34 0.44 -2.00
N PHE A 79 -2.60 1.59 -1.36
CA PHE A 79 -2.96 1.63 0.06
C PHE A 79 -4.20 0.79 0.42
N PRO A 80 -5.35 0.87 -0.28
CA PRO A 80 -6.51 0.05 0.04
C PRO A 80 -6.25 -1.45 -0.13
N VAL A 81 -5.44 -1.81 -1.13
CA VAL A 81 -5.01 -3.20 -1.39
C VAL A 81 -4.16 -3.71 -0.22
N ALA A 82 -3.23 -2.89 0.27
CA ALA A 82 -2.40 -3.20 1.42
C ALA A 82 -3.24 -3.33 2.70
N VAL A 83 -4.16 -2.39 2.95
CA VAL A 83 -5.09 -2.45 4.09
C VAL A 83 -5.86 -3.77 4.08
N TYR A 84 -6.43 -4.15 2.93
CA TYR A 84 -7.16 -5.42 2.78
C TYR A 84 -6.25 -6.63 3.06
N ALA A 85 -5.07 -6.66 2.46
CA ALA A 85 -4.13 -7.78 2.59
C ALA A 85 -3.70 -8.02 4.05
N PHE A 86 -3.34 -6.94 4.76
CA PHE A 86 -2.93 -7.01 6.16
C PHE A 86 -4.11 -7.23 7.11
N TYR A 87 -5.31 -6.75 6.76
CA TYR A 87 -6.52 -7.02 7.55
C TYR A 87 -6.85 -8.51 7.56
N GLN A 88 -6.89 -9.13 6.38
CA GLN A 88 -7.15 -10.56 6.26
C GLN A 88 -6.03 -11.39 6.89
N GLY A 89 -4.79 -10.93 6.77
CA GLY A 89 -3.61 -11.64 7.27
C GLY A 89 -3.20 -12.81 6.38
N GLY A 90 -1.90 -13.05 6.30
CA GLY A 90 -1.33 -14.15 5.52
C GLY A 90 -1.61 -14.16 4.02
N CYS A 91 -1.91 -12.99 3.46
CA CYS A 91 -2.01 -12.75 2.03
C CYS A 91 -0.61 -12.73 1.39
N LYS A 92 -0.08 -13.88 0.98
CA LYS A 92 1.29 -13.98 0.44
C LYS A 92 1.54 -13.19 -0.85
N TRP A 93 0.49 -13.01 -1.65
CA TRP A 93 0.50 -12.23 -2.88
C TRP A 93 0.88 -10.75 -2.68
N ILE A 94 0.75 -10.21 -1.46
CA ILE A 94 1.12 -8.81 -1.16
C ILE A 94 2.63 -8.59 -1.18
N ARG A 95 3.45 -9.66 -1.12
CA ARG A 95 4.90 -9.57 -0.94
C ARG A 95 5.59 -8.70 -1.98
N ILE A 96 5.42 -9.02 -3.27
CA ILE A 96 6.10 -8.29 -4.35
C ILE A 96 5.61 -6.83 -4.43
N PRO A 97 4.29 -6.55 -4.47
CA PRO A 97 3.79 -5.18 -4.39
C PRO A 97 4.32 -4.40 -3.18
N ALA A 98 4.37 -5.03 -2.00
CA ALA A 98 4.87 -4.38 -0.79
C ALA A 98 6.39 -4.11 -0.84
N ILE A 99 7.19 -4.98 -1.46
CA ILE A 99 8.62 -4.70 -1.71
C ILE A 99 8.78 -3.49 -2.62
N ILE A 100 8.09 -3.47 -3.76
CA ILE A 100 8.16 -2.34 -4.72
C ILE A 100 7.76 -1.04 -4.02
N TYR A 101 6.61 -1.05 -3.34
CA TYR A 101 6.13 0.10 -2.57
C TYR A 101 7.17 0.57 -1.55
N SER A 102 7.61 -0.32 -0.66
CA SER A 102 8.49 0.06 0.46
C SER A 102 9.86 0.55 0.02
N THR A 103 10.44 -0.06 -1.01
CA THR A 103 11.67 0.44 -1.64
C THR A 103 11.46 1.83 -2.22
N HIS A 104 10.39 2.03 -3.00
CA HIS A 104 10.12 3.33 -3.63
C HIS A 104 9.90 4.45 -2.59
N VAL A 105 9.06 4.22 -1.56
CA VAL A 105 8.83 5.22 -0.50
C VAL A 105 10.15 5.55 0.21
N SER A 106 10.94 4.54 0.55
CA SER A 106 12.22 4.76 1.22
C SER A 106 13.18 5.61 0.37
N THR A 107 13.20 5.39 -0.95
CA THR A 107 14.02 6.18 -1.88
C THR A 107 13.52 7.61 -2.09
N CYS A 108 12.23 7.89 -1.89
CA CYS A 108 11.67 9.25 -1.97
C CYS A 108 11.84 10.02 -0.65
N VAL A 109 11.61 9.36 0.49
CA VAL A 109 11.65 10.00 1.81
C VAL A 109 13.08 10.24 2.29
N LEU A 110 14.05 9.41 1.91
CA LEU A 110 15.45 9.60 2.31
C LEU A 110 16.01 10.96 1.82
N PRO A 111 15.89 11.37 0.54
CA PRO A 111 16.26 12.71 0.10
C PRO A 111 15.57 13.83 0.88
N ILE A 112 14.28 13.68 1.20
CA ILE A 112 13.51 14.66 1.98
C ILE A 112 14.15 14.86 3.36
N ILE A 113 14.47 13.77 4.07
CA ILE A 113 15.10 13.83 5.39
C ILE A 113 16.50 14.45 5.31
N VAL A 114 17.28 14.10 4.29
CA VAL A 114 18.62 14.67 4.06
C VAL A 114 18.52 16.17 3.81
N GLU A 115 17.60 16.62 2.96
CA GLU A 115 17.36 18.02 2.67
C GLU A 115 16.99 18.79 3.95
N LEU A 116 16.06 18.26 4.76
CA LEU A 116 15.67 18.89 6.04
C LEU A 116 16.84 19.08 7.01
N LEU A 117 17.80 18.14 7.02
CA LEU A 117 18.95 18.20 7.93
C LEU A 117 20.02 19.15 7.42
N PHE A 118 20.33 19.13 6.11
CA PHE A 118 21.56 19.72 5.58
C PHE A 118 21.35 20.92 4.65
N ALA A 119 20.14 21.15 4.13
CA ALA A 119 19.91 22.28 3.24
C ALA A 119 19.94 23.62 3.98
N ASP A 120 20.19 24.68 3.21
CA ASP A 120 20.10 26.05 3.68
C ASP A 120 18.68 26.59 3.41
N PHE A 121 17.98 26.93 4.49
CA PHE A 121 16.63 27.48 4.45
C PHE A 121 16.61 28.99 4.75
N SER A 122 17.76 29.66 4.79
CA SER A 122 17.86 31.09 5.07
C SER A 122 17.19 31.98 4.02
N SER A 123 17.10 31.51 2.78
CA SER A 123 16.46 32.19 1.66
C SER A 123 14.95 31.95 1.56
N PHE A 124 14.41 30.98 2.30
CA PHE A 124 12.99 30.66 2.28
C PHE A 124 12.19 31.73 3.00
N LYS A 125 10.98 32.03 2.50
CA LYS A 125 10.07 32.98 3.15
C LYS A 125 9.70 32.53 4.57
N LEU A 126 9.55 31.21 4.75
CA LEU A 126 9.28 30.58 6.03
C LEU A 126 9.85 29.15 5.96
N GLY A 127 10.85 28.86 6.81
CA GLY A 127 11.54 27.58 6.82
C GLY A 127 12.12 27.24 8.20
N PRO A 128 12.62 26.00 8.39
CA PRO A 128 13.15 25.53 9.66
C PRO A 128 14.61 26.00 9.82
N LEU A 129 14.78 27.15 10.47
CA LEU A 129 16.10 27.78 10.67
C LEU A 129 16.85 27.12 11.83
N ASN A 130 16.12 26.67 12.86
CA ASN A 130 16.71 26.10 14.05
C ASN A 130 16.80 24.56 13.95
N LEU A 131 17.80 23.97 14.59
CA LEU A 131 17.95 22.51 14.64
C LEU A 131 16.71 21.81 15.23
N GLN A 132 16.06 22.42 16.23
CA GLN A 132 14.84 21.86 16.83
C GLN A 132 13.68 21.78 15.85
N GLU A 133 13.49 22.80 15.01
CA GLU A 133 12.46 22.83 13.96
C GLU A 133 12.74 21.75 12.91
N ARG A 134 14.00 21.63 12.50
CA ARG A 134 14.46 20.58 11.56
C ARG A 134 14.22 19.18 12.14
N LEU A 135 14.60 18.95 13.40
CA LEU A 135 14.39 17.66 14.06
C LEU A 135 12.90 17.33 14.26
N ALA A 136 12.06 18.32 14.51
CA ALA A 136 10.61 18.13 14.58
C ALA A 136 10.04 17.67 13.23
N LEU A 137 10.47 18.29 12.13
CA LEU A 137 10.10 17.84 10.78
C LEU A 137 10.64 16.44 10.48
N VAL A 138 11.91 16.17 10.78
CA VAL A 138 12.48 14.83 10.61
C VAL A 138 11.71 13.79 11.41
N ALA A 139 11.29 14.10 12.63
CA ALA A 139 10.46 13.21 13.44
C ALA A 139 9.07 12.96 12.82
N LEU A 140 8.51 13.94 12.11
CA LEU A 140 7.24 13.81 11.39
C LEU A 140 7.39 12.96 10.12
N TYR A 141 8.51 13.09 9.40
CA TYR A 141 8.81 12.29 8.21
C TYR A 141 9.37 10.90 8.51
N ALA A 142 10.01 10.69 9.67
CA ALA A 142 10.68 9.45 10.04
C ALA A 142 9.78 8.19 10.00
N PRO A 143 8.50 8.22 10.45
CA PRO A 143 7.61 7.06 10.33
C PRO A 143 7.45 6.57 8.88
N TYR A 144 7.43 7.48 7.91
CA TYR A 144 7.33 7.18 6.48
C TYR A 144 8.63 6.61 5.89
N LEU A 145 9.73 6.61 6.64
CA LEU A 145 10.94 5.86 6.28
C LEU A 145 11.04 4.55 7.07
N LEU A 146 10.86 4.62 8.39
CA LEU A 146 11.06 3.48 9.30
C LEU A 146 10.03 2.37 9.07
N ILE A 147 8.76 2.70 8.88
CA ILE A 147 7.70 1.69 8.68
C ILE A 147 7.85 1.00 7.32
N PRO A 148 8.09 1.71 6.20
CA PRO A 148 8.41 1.06 4.93
C PRO A 148 9.67 0.20 4.98
N LEU A 149 10.74 0.62 5.66
CA LEU A 149 11.93 -0.23 5.83
C LEU A 149 11.62 -1.48 6.65
N LEU A 150 10.79 -1.38 7.69
CA LEU A 150 10.32 -2.53 8.47
C LEU A 150 9.45 -3.47 7.62
N LEU A 151 8.58 -2.91 6.77
CA LEU A 151 7.77 -3.65 5.81
C LEU A 151 8.65 -4.39 4.80
N LEU A 152 9.64 -3.70 4.21
CA LEU A 152 10.62 -4.27 3.28
C LEU A 152 11.35 -5.45 3.93
N ASN A 153 11.91 -5.24 5.12
CA ASN A 153 12.60 -6.27 5.88
C ASN A 153 11.68 -7.47 6.16
N THR A 154 10.41 -7.22 6.50
CA THR A 154 9.42 -8.28 6.73
C THR A 154 9.15 -9.08 5.44
N MET A 155 8.98 -8.41 4.30
CA MET A 155 8.69 -9.07 3.03
C MET A 155 9.88 -9.84 2.44
N LEU A 156 11.11 -9.42 2.77
CA LEU A 156 12.33 -10.10 2.33
C LEU A 156 12.63 -11.33 3.19
N TYR A 157 12.56 -11.20 4.52
CA TYR A 157 13.14 -12.19 5.43
C TYR A 157 12.12 -13.03 6.21
N ASN A 158 10.84 -12.64 6.27
CA ASN A 158 9.85 -13.43 7.02
C ASN A 158 9.44 -14.69 6.23
N PRO A 159 9.68 -15.91 6.75
CA PRO A 159 9.35 -17.17 6.07
C PRO A 159 7.87 -17.30 5.70
N HIS A 160 6.98 -16.59 6.42
CA HIS A 160 5.55 -16.59 6.13
C HIS A 160 5.22 -16.15 4.70
N TYR A 161 6.00 -15.20 4.18
CA TYR A 161 5.80 -14.60 2.85
C TYR A 161 6.66 -15.26 1.77
N GLN A 162 7.63 -16.11 2.14
CA GLN A 162 8.63 -16.64 1.19
C GLN A 162 8.15 -17.74 0.22
N SER A 163 6.93 -18.27 0.35
CA SER A 163 6.52 -19.40 -0.51
C SER A 163 6.35 -19.01 -1.97
N GLU A 164 6.82 -19.88 -2.86
CA GLU A 164 6.76 -19.71 -4.31
C GLU A 164 5.32 -19.70 -4.82
N GLU A 165 4.81 -18.52 -5.13
CA GLU A 165 3.79 -18.38 -6.17
C GLU A 165 4.48 -17.76 -7.39
N LYS A 166 4.34 -18.43 -8.53
CA LYS A 166 4.84 -17.96 -9.82
C LYS A 166 3.92 -16.82 -10.27
N TRP A 167 4.34 -15.58 -10.04
CA TRP A 167 3.54 -14.40 -10.35
C TRP A 167 3.89 -13.85 -11.73
N ASP A 168 2.87 -13.76 -12.58
CA ASP A 168 2.88 -12.88 -13.74
C ASP A 168 2.15 -11.58 -13.37
N VAL A 169 2.60 -10.43 -13.89
CA VAL A 169 2.00 -9.11 -13.62
C VAL A 169 0.50 -9.11 -13.95
N MET A 170 0.12 -9.85 -15.00
CA MET A 170 -1.27 -10.05 -15.39
C MET A 170 -2.10 -10.82 -14.36
N SER A 171 -1.50 -11.77 -13.63
CA SER A 171 -2.17 -12.50 -12.55
C SER A 171 -2.45 -11.59 -11.35
N LEU A 172 -1.55 -10.64 -11.07
CA LEU A 172 -1.74 -9.61 -10.04
C LEU A 172 -2.87 -8.65 -10.42
N ILE A 173 -2.85 -8.14 -11.65
CA ILE A 173 -3.92 -7.27 -12.17
C ILE A 173 -5.27 -8.01 -12.14
N ASN A 174 -5.34 -9.25 -12.60
CA ASN A 174 -6.56 -10.05 -12.57
C ASN A 174 -7.02 -10.43 -11.15
N CYS A 175 -6.09 -10.66 -10.22
CA CYS A 175 -6.41 -10.91 -8.81
C CYS A 175 -6.97 -9.64 -8.14
N LEU A 176 -6.37 -8.47 -8.42
CA LEU A 176 -6.87 -7.19 -7.95
C LEU A 176 -8.25 -6.89 -8.54
N ILE A 177 -8.43 -7.07 -9.85
CA ILE A 177 -9.72 -6.88 -10.53
C ILE A 177 -10.79 -7.88 -10.03
N SER A 178 -10.44 -9.14 -9.78
CA SER A 178 -11.41 -10.14 -9.31
C SER A 178 -11.77 -10.01 -7.82
N LYS A 179 -10.90 -9.41 -7.00
CA LYS A 179 -11.16 -9.19 -5.56
C LYS A 179 -11.75 -7.82 -5.26
N ILE A 180 -11.51 -6.83 -6.12
CA ILE A 180 -12.27 -5.59 -6.13
C ILE A 180 -13.57 -5.89 -6.88
N ASP A 181 -14.55 -6.46 -6.20
CA ASP A 181 -15.89 -6.70 -6.74
C ASP A 181 -16.60 -5.35 -7.02
N ILE A 182 -16.27 -4.72 -8.15
CA ILE A 182 -17.01 -3.58 -8.73
C ILE A 182 -18.13 -4.09 -9.66
N ARG A 183 -18.44 -5.40 -9.67
CA ARG A 183 -19.50 -5.95 -10.54
C ARG A 183 -20.91 -5.43 -10.18
N GLY A 184 -21.05 -4.66 -9.11
CA GLY A 184 -22.26 -3.90 -8.79
C GLY A 184 -22.37 -2.49 -9.36
N TYR A 185 -21.30 -1.88 -9.90
CA TYR A 185 -21.29 -0.43 -10.21
C TYR A 185 -21.00 -0.01 -11.65
N PHE A 186 -20.43 -0.87 -12.50
CA PHE A 186 -20.18 -0.54 -13.90
C PHE A 186 -20.69 -1.63 -14.85
N ASN A 187 -21.84 -1.36 -15.48
CA ASN A 187 -22.35 -2.11 -16.62
C ASN A 187 -21.57 -1.69 -17.87
N PHE A 188 -20.39 -2.28 -18.08
CA PHE A 188 -19.67 -2.15 -19.34
C PHE A 188 -19.93 -3.40 -20.18
N ASN A 189 -20.85 -3.29 -21.13
CA ASN A 189 -21.06 -4.28 -22.18
C ASN A 189 -19.82 -4.28 -23.08
N LEU A 190 -18.82 -5.08 -22.75
CA LEU A 190 -17.75 -5.44 -23.68
C LEU A 190 -18.06 -6.79 -24.31
N VAL A 191 -18.16 -6.71 -25.63
CA VAL A 191 -18.42 -7.74 -26.63
C VAL A 191 -17.79 -9.09 -26.28
N GLU A 192 -18.62 -10.12 -26.38
CA GLU A 192 -18.34 -11.52 -26.07
C GLU A 192 -17.34 -12.12 -27.05
N GLY A 193 -16.07 -12.17 -26.64
CA GLY A 193 -15.00 -12.94 -27.27
C GLY A 193 -14.82 -14.29 -26.56
N ARG A 194 -15.32 -15.37 -27.16
CA ARG A 194 -15.16 -16.76 -26.70
C ARG A 194 -13.68 -17.15 -26.60
N THR A 195 -13.21 -17.48 -25.39
CA THR A 195 -12.13 -18.49 -25.19
C THR A 195 -12.41 -19.31 -23.93
N THR A 196 -12.63 -20.60 -24.16
CA THR A 196 -12.89 -21.66 -23.19
C THR A 196 -11.64 -22.00 -22.36
N GLU A 197 -11.55 -21.53 -21.11
CA GLU A 197 -10.57 -22.08 -20.14
C GLU A 197 -10.96 -21.89 -18.65
N GLU A 198 -12.25 -21.72 -18.34
CA GLU A 198 -12.72 -21.30 -17.00
C GLU A 198 -13.12 -22.46 -16.05
N LYS A 199 -12.52 -23.65 -16.18
CA LYS A 199 -12.93 -24.82 -15.34
C LYS A 199 -11.90 -25.31 -14.32
N HIS A 200 -10.66 -24.80 -14.30
CA HIS A 200 -9.63 -25.33 -13.38
C HIS A 200 -9.41 -24.52 -12.09
N CYS A 201 -9.93 -23.29 -11.97
CA CYS A 201 -9.60 -22.40 -10.85
C CYS A 201 -10.61 -22.42 -9.67
N LYS A 202 -11.71 -23.17 -9.78
CA LYS A 202 -12.76 -23.20 -8.72
C LYS A 202 -12.53 -24.22 -7.60
N SER A 203 -11.57 -25.15 -7.71
CA SER A 203 -11.40 -26.22 -6.70
C SER A 203 -10.54 -25.85 -5.50
N LEU A 204 -9.69 -24.81 -5.58
CA LEU A 204 -8.71 -24.51 -4.53
C LEU A 204 -9.13 -23.39 -3.55
N CYS A 205 -10.17 -22.62 -3.85
CA CYS A 205 -10.54 -21.45 -3.03
C CYS A 205 -11.57 -21.75 -1.91
N CYS A 206 -12.13 -22.96 -1.83
CA CYS A 206 -13.21 -23.29 -0.88
C CYS A 206 -12.80 -24.19 0.31
N LEU A 207 -11.49 -24.49 0.50
CA LEU A 207 -11.03 -25.53 1.45
C LEU A 207 -10.37 -25.00 2.74
N ARG A 208 -10.55 -23.72 3.09
CA ARG A 208 -10.13 -23.18 4.41
C ARG A 208 -11.21 -22.35 5.10
N ARG A 209 -12.39 -22.92 5.26
CA ARG A 209 -13.28 -22.58 6.37
C ARG A 209 -14.07 -23.84 6.72
N THR A 210 -13.96 -24.25 7.99
CA THR A 210 -14.79 -25.25 8.69
C THR A 210 -14.79 -26.70 8.16
N GLN A 211 -13.95 -27.56 8.74
CA GLN A 211 -14.35 -28.94 9.00
C GLN A 211 -13.98 -29.33 10.43
N ARG A 212 -14.94 -29.09 11.32
CA ARG A 212 -15.16 -29.85 12.55
C ARG A 212 -16.12 -30.99 12.15
N VAL A 213 -15.72 -32.23 12.39
CA VAL A 213 -16.56 -33.44 12.63
C VAL A 213 -17.71 -33.71 11.65
N ALA A 214 -17.56 -34.73 10.79
CA ALA A 214 -18.66 -35.64 10.44
C ALA A 214 -18.12 -36.97 9.87
N LEU A 215 -18.44 -38.06 10.56
CA LEU A 215 -18.34 -39.45 10.12
C LEU A 215 -19.50 -39.79 9.16
N CYS A 216 -19.20 -40.34 7.99
CA CYS A 216 -20.01 -41.26 7.15
C CYS A 216 -19.30 -41.32 5.79
N GLY A 217 -18.99 -42.44 5.13
CA GLY A 217 -19.65 -43.74 5.11
C GLY A 217 -19.89 -44.09 3.64
N LYS A 218 -18.99 -44.91 3.06
CA LYS A 218 -19.12 -45.77 1.84
C LYS A 218 -19.43 -45.15 0.46
N CYS A 219 -18.55 -45.46 -0.50
CA CYS A 219 -18.78 -45.92 -1.90
C CYS A 219 -17.36 -46.08 -2.53
N ILE A 220 -16.68 -47.24 -2.56
CA ILE A 220 -16.93 -48.54 -3.21
C ILE A 220 -17.03 -48.46 -4.76
N TRP A 221 -15.87 -48.80 -5.36
CA TRP A 221 -15.59 -49.59 -6.59
C TRP A 221 -15.39 -48.95 -7.99
N MET A 222 -14.18 -49.29 -8.52
CA MET A 222 -13.83 -49.74 -9.88
C MET A 222 -13.82 -48.73 -11.05
N THR A 223 -12.64 -48.48 -11.62
CA THR A 223 -12.13 -49.21 -12.80
C THR A 223 -10.69 -48.79 -13.15
N SER A 224 -9.90 -49.79 -13.51
CA SER A 224 -8.55 -49.74 -14.09
C SER A 224 -8.48 -48.82 -15.32
N TYR A 225 -7.31 -48.24 -15.61
CA TYR A 225 -6.40 -48.69 -16.67
C TYR A 225 -5.13 -47.82 -16.66
N ALA A 226 -3.99 -48.48 -16.53
CA ALA A 226 -2.67 -47.96 -16.84
C ALA A 226 -2.49 -47.90 -18.36
N CYS A 227 -1.75 -46.91 -18.86
CA CYS A 227 -1.11 -46.99 -20.17
C CYS A 227 0.18 -46.16 -20.15
N ILE A 228 1.29 -46.91 -20.16
CA ILE A 228 2.64 -46.68 -20.73
C ILE A 228 3.19 -45.26 -20.72
#